data_AF-A0A496XQM8-F1
#
_entry.id   AF-A0A496XQM8-F1
#
_cell.length_a   1.000
_cell.length_b   1.000
_cell.length_c   1.000
_cell.angle_alpha   90.00
_cell.angle_beta   90.00
_cell.angle_gamma   90.00
#
_symmetry.space_group_name_H-M   'P 1'
#
loop_
_entity.id
_entity.type
_entity.pdbx_description
1 polymer ?
#
loop_
_entity_poly.entity_id
_entity_poly.type
_entity_poly.pdbx_seq_one_letter_code
_entity_poly.pdbx_strand_id
1 'polypeptide(L)'
;MNLEFLIILFIELKIGPTRIMTKISLFITLIILSGCNTKLNEKLRPHLNEIIGEDLTISLIGVAPVKKREIKLPKIPDYIRDAKTLGGFKGEEQINLGVIPKSKMHKLNIQFIQEAYKEVRGIKVGNSDLKKWSNALGQGGTREGLYRALVLDSNYYKLEKRNIPLTDSTIDFASYYSKKYMGNELARETLERINFYYLKRELTDKSLEIIDALSMNLDEVYDWYAIFSVDLATKYPRIWKFKIRKNKSIEFQRRWAKGVPIQMLKSEILLKLNRLINLLNS
;
A
#
# COMPACT_ATOMS: atom_id res chain seq x y z
N MET A 1 35.36 31.63 -4.04
CA MET A 1 35.03 31.55 -5.48
C MET A 1 33.91 30.54 -5.63
N ASN A 2 32.75 30.95 -6.16
CA ASN A 2 31.53 30.13 -6.11
C ASN A 2 31.69 28.93 -7.06
N LEU A 3 31.50 27.70 -6.57
CA LEU A 3 31.72 26.47 -7.34
C LEU A 3 30.84 26.42 -8.62
N GLU A 4 29.68 27.09 -8.57
CA GLU A 4 28.79 27.27 -9.72
C GLU A 4 29.44 28.07 -10.87
N PHE A 5 30.33 29.02 -10.55
CA PHE A 5 31.02 29.85 -11.55
C PHE A 5 32.07 29.04 -12.34
N LEU A 6 32.74 28.09 -11.68
CA LEU A 6 33.68 27.16 -12.32
C LEU A 6 32.99 26.19 -13.28
N ILE A 7 31.74 25.81 -12.98
CA ILE A 7 30.94 24.90 -13.80
C ILE A 7 30.43 25.59 -15.06
N ILE A 8 29.96 26.85 -14.94
CA ILE A 8 29.59 27.66 -16.12
C ILE A 8 30.80 27.83 -17.03
N LEU A 9 31.99 28.08 -16.46
CA LEU A 9 33.24 28.14 -17.23
C LEU A 9 33.55 26.82 -17.94
N PHE A 10 33.27 25.67 -17.33
CA PHE A 10 33.53 24.36 -17.94
C PHE A 10 32.53 24.01 -19.06
N ILE A 11 31.28 24.46 -18.94
CA ILE A 11 30.21 24.23 -19.92
C ILE A 11 30.33 25.17 -21.12
N GLU A 12 30.69 26.44 -20.91
CA GLU A 12 30.78 27.44 -21.99
C GLU A 12 32.09 27.40 -22.80
N LEU A 13 33.13 26.72 -22.30
CA LEU A 13 34.40 26.59 -23.00
C LEU A 13 34.32 25.59 -24.16
N LYS A 14 33.82 26.05 -25.32
CA LYS A 14 34.11 25.48 -26.65
C LYS A 14 35.61 25.67 -26.96
N ILE A 15 36.47 24.88 -26.33
CA ILE A 15 37.91 24.87 -26.62
C ILE A 15 38.23 23.69 -27.55
N GLY A 16 38.91 24.03 -28.66
CA GLY A 16 39.37 23.13 -29.71
C GLY A 16 40.31 22.00 -29.24
N PRO A 17 40.68 21.10 -30.16
CA PRO A 17 41.19 19.76 -29.88
C PRO A 17 42.54 19.68 -29.14
N THR A 18 43.28 20.78 -29.03
CA THR A 18 44.66 20.81 -28.49
C THR A 18 44.80 20.96 -26.97
N ARG A 19 43.71 20.94 -26.19
CA ARG A 19 43.75 21.09 -24.71
C ARG A 19 43.13 19.93 -23.92
N ILE A 20 43.38 18.69 -24.33
CA ILE A 20 42.89 17.48 -23.63
C ILE A 20 43.44 17.39 -22.20
N MET A 21 44.74 17.67 -22.00
CA MET A 21 45.39 17.64 -20.68
C MET A 21 44.77 18.65 -19.70
N THR A 22 44.38 19.84 -20.18
CA THR A 22 43.75 20.87 -19.34
C THR A 22 42.32 20.47 -18.97
N LYS A 23 41.59 19.80 -19.88
CA LYS A 23 40.27 19.22 -19.57
C LYS A 23 40.38 18.14 -18.50
N ILE A 24 41.36 17.24 -18.61
CA ILE A 24 41.60 16.17 -17.64
C ILE A 24 41.98 16.74 -16.27
N SER A 25 42.86 17.74 -16.19
CA SER A 25 43.26 18.35 -14.92
C SER A 25 42.11 19.09 -14.22
N LEU A 26 41.31 19.88 -14.94
CA LEU A 26 40.14 20.55 -14.36
C LEU A 26 39.08 19.53 -13.92
N PHE A 27 38.92 18.45 -14.68
CA PHE A 27 38.00 17.35 -14.40
C PHE A 27 38.39 16.55 -13.16
N ILE A 28 39.67 16.23 -12.99
CA ILE A 28 40.22 15.61 -11.76
C ILE A 28 40.00 16.53 -10.56
N THR A 29 40.16 17.84 -10.73
CA THR A 29 39.94 18.83 -9.67
C THR A 29 38.46 18.89 -9.26
N LEU A 30 37.54 18.81 -10.22
CA LEU A 30 36.09 18.72 -9.98
C LEU A 30 35.69 17.42 -9.27
N ILE A 31 36.31 16.29 -9.62
CA ILE A 31 36.09 14.98 -8.99
C ILE A 31 36.54 15.00 -7.52
N ILE A 32 37.68 15.61 -7.22
CA ILE A 32 38.19 15.72 -5.85
C ILE A 32 37.26 16.63 -5.00
N LEU A 33 36.69 17.68 -5.61
CA LEU A 33 35.74 18.58 -4.94
C LEU A 33 34.33 17.99 -4.78
N SER A 34 33.93 17.02 -5.61
CA SER A 34 32.57 16.44 -5.62
C SER A 34 32.35 15.31 -4.62
N GLY A 35 33.39 14.85 -3.92
CA GLY A 35 33.33 13.74 -2.95
C GLY A 35 32.40 13.94 -1.75
N CYS A 36 31.72 15.09 -1.61
CA CYS A 36 30.83 15.39 -0.48
C CYS A 36 29.45 15.98 -0.83
N ASN A 37 29.07 16.16 -2.12
CA ASN A 37 27.80 16.84 -2.45
C ASN A 37 26.91 16.05 -3.42
N THR A 38 25.86 15.43 -2.88
CA THR A 38 24.93 14.56 -3.61
C THR A 38 24.15 15.28 -4.73
N LYS A 39 23.81 16.56 -4.55
CA LYS A 39 23.09 17.35 -5.55
C LYS A 39 23.95 17.71 -6.78
N LEU A 40 25.26 17.86 -6.59
CA LEU A 40 26.20 18.17 -7.67
C LEU A 40 26.44 16.93 -8.54
N ASN A 41 26.60 15.77 -7.91
CA ASN A 41 26.78 14.49 -8.59
C ASN A 41 25.58 14.12 -9.47
N GLU A 42 24.36 14.47 -9.06
CA GLU A 42 23.15 14.26 -9.88
C GLU A 42 23.13 15.12 -11.15
N LYS A 43 23.56 16.39 -11.08
CA LYS A 43 23.63 17.28 -12.26
C LYS A 43 24.72 16.88 -13.24
N LEU A 44 25.86 16.37 -12.75
CA LEU A 44 26.99 15.95 -13.59
C LEU A 44 26.81 14.58 -14.22
N ARG A 45 26.00 13.69 -13.63
CA ARG A 45 25.79 12.31 -14.10
C ARG A 45 25.44 12.15 -15.58
N PRO A 46 24.51 12.91 -16.19
CA PRO A 46 24.21 12.75 -17.62
C PRO A 46 25.43 13.05 -18.50
N HIS A 47 26.23 14.05 -18.14
CA HIS A 47 27.46 14.40 -18.86
C HIS A 47 28.59 13.38 -18.63
N LEU A 48 28.69 12.82 -17.41
CA LEU A 48 29.65 11.76 -17.11
C LEU A 48 29.31 10.47 -17.86
N ASN A 49 28.04 10.07 -17.88
CA ASN A 49 27.59 8.92 -18.67
C ASN A 49 27.93 9.10 -20.16
N GLU A 50 27.81 10.31 -20.69
CA GLU A 50 28.13 10.63 -22.08
C GLU A 50 29.64 10.59 -22.38
N ILE A 51 30.49 11.05 -21.46
CA ILE A 51 31.94 11.18 -21.70
C ILE A 51 32.70 9.90 -21.37
N ILE A 52 32.40 9.25 -20.24
CA ILE A 52 33.18 8.12 -19.71
C ILE A 52 32.38 6.81 -19.65
N GLY A 53 31.10 6.83 -20.03
CA GLY A 53 30.25 5.65 -19.98
C GLY A 53 29.68 5.37 -18.58
N GLU A 54 28.65 4.52 -18.55
CA GLU A 54 27.84 4.25 -17.36
C GLU A 54 28.64 3.52 -16.26
N ASP A 55 29.44 2.53 -16.62
CA ASP A 55 30.21 1.72 -15.67
C ASP A 55 31.25 2.57 -14.89
N LEU A 56 31.99 3.42 -15.59
CA LEU A 56 32.95 4.32 -14.97
C LEU A 56 32.25 5.41 -14.15
N THR A 57 31.11 5.91 -14.62
CA THR A 57 30.31 6.88 -13.87
C THR A 57 29.78 6.29 -12.56
N ILE A 58 29.33 5.03 -12.57
CA ILE A 58 28.90 4.31 -11.35
C ILE A 58 30.08 4.12 -10.39
N SER A 59 31.27 3.78 -10.90
CA SER A 59 32.48 3.64 -10.10
C SER A 59 32.92 4.97 -9.45
N LEU A 60 32.80 6.08 -10.19
CA LEU A 60 33.27 7.41 -9.77
C LEU A 60 32.32 8.13 -8.80
N ILE A 61 31.02 8.17 -9.09
CA ILE A 61 30.04 8.95 -8.31
C ILE A 61 28.96 8.09 -7.67
N GLY A 62 29.17 6.77 -7.63
CA GLY A 62 28.23 5.79 -7.11
C GLY A 62 27.03 5.56 -8.02
N VAL A 63 26.19 4.60 -7.64
CA VAL A 63 24.91 4.34 -8.30
C VAL A 63 24.03 5.59 -8.22
N ALA A 64 23.32 5.91 -9.30
CA ALA A 64 22.36 7.01 -9.29
C ALA A 64 21.42 6.85 -8.08
N PRO A 65 21.23 7.89 -7.25
CA PRO A 65 20.26 7.81 -6.18
C PRO A 65 18.92 7.48 -6.84
N VAL A 66 18.35 6.34 -6.48
CA VAL A 66 17.04 5.93 -6.96
C VAL A 66 16.10 7.06 -6.56
N LYS A 67 15.62 7.84 -7.53
CA LYS A 67 14.62 8.89 -7.29
C LYS A 67 13.49 8.21 -6.54
N LYS A 68 13.39 8.47 -5.24
CA LYS A 68 12.33 7.90 -4.42
C LYS A 68 11.03 8.43 -5.00
N ARG A 69 10.28 7.56 -5.68
CA ARG A 69 8.92 7.88 -6.12
C ARG A 69 8.17 8.40 -4.90
N GLU A 70 7.60 9.60 -5.03
CA GLU A 70 6.73 10.15 -4.00
C GLU A 70 5.49 9.26 -3.92
N ILE A 71 5.29 8.58 -2.79
CA ILE A 71 4.16 7.67 -2.60
C ILE A 71 2.96 8.53 -2.22
N LYS A 72 2.01 8.67 -3.14
CA LYS A 72 0.78 9.46 -2.97
C LYS A 72 -0.44 8.58 -3.07
N LEU A 73 -1.54 9.04 -2.48
CA LEU A 73 -2.81 8.33 -2.60
C LEU A 73 -3.22 8.41 -4.08
N PRO A 74 -3.50 7.28 -4.75
CA PRO A 74 -3.91 7.32 -6.14
C PRO A 74 -5.27 8.04 -6.26
N LYS A 75 -5.59 8.47 -7.48
CA LYS A 75 -6.91 9.03 -7.76
C LYS A 75 -7.95 7.96 -7.44
N ILE A 76 -8.98 8.35 -6.69
CA ILE A 76 -10.09 7.46 -6.38
C ILE A 76 -10.83 7.18 -7.69
N PRO A 77 -11.02 5.91 -8.08
CA PRO A 77 -11.66 5.58 -9.35
C PRO A 77 -13.10 6.10 -9.42
N ASP A 78 -13.48 6.62 -10.58
CA ASP A 78 -14.86 7.04 -10.86
C ASP A 78 -15.76 5.78 -10.93
N TYR A 79 -16.74 5.69 -10.04
CA TYR A 79 -17.53 4.48 -9.83
C TYR A 79 -18.57 4.29 -10.95
N ILE A 80 -18.27 3.47 -11.95
CA ILE A 80 -19.29 2.95 -12.87
C ILE A 80 -19.74 1.60 -12.34
N ARG A 81 -20.91 1.59 -11.68
CA ARG A 81 -21.55 0.39 -11.14
C ARG A 81 -22.14 -0.45 -12.28
N ASP A 82 -21.30 -1.01 -13.14
CA ASP A 82 -21.78 -1.92 -14.19
C ASP A 82 -21.87 -3.34 -13.60
N ALA A 83 -23.08 -3.92 -13.60
CA ALA A 83 -23.31 -5.29 -13.17
C ALA A 83 -22.47 -6.30 -13.98
N LYS A 84 -21.95 -5.89 -15.16
CA LYS A 84 -21.02 -6.67 -15.99
C LYS A 84 -19.54 -6.53 -15.57
N THR A 85 -19.20 -5.53 -14.75
CA THR A 85 -17.87 -5.40 -14.12
C THR A 85 -17.73 -6.14 -12.79
N LEU A 86 -18.75 -6.91 -12.36
CA LEU A 86 -18.60 -8.02 -11.41
C LEU A 86 -17.68 -9.15 -11.93
N GLY A 87 -16.99 -8.94 -13.07
CA GLY A 87 -15.86 -9.72 -13.49
C GLY A 87 -14.75 -9.56 -12.47
N GLY A 88 -14.64 -10.53 -11.56
CA GLY A 88 -13.52 -10.67 -10.65
C GLY A 88 -12.20 -10.44 -11.38
N PHE A 89 -11.29 -9.76 -10.69
CA PHE A 89 -9.87 -9.57 -11.02
C PHE A 89 -9.45 -10.24 -12.34
N LYS A 90 -9.60 -9.53 -13.47
CA LYS A 90 -9.08 -9.99 -14.79
C LYS A 90 -7.56 -9.83 -14.77
N GLY A 91 -6.89 -10.78 -14.14
CA GLY A 91 -5.45 -10.75 -13.92
C GLY A 91 -5.03 -11.76 -12.87
N GLU A 92 -5.45 -13.02 -13.01
CA GLU A 92 -4.96 -14.14 -12.18
C GLU A 92 -3.47 -14.46 -12.40
N GLU A 93 -2.71 -13.59 -13.06
CA GLU A 93 -1.28 -13.58 -12.82
C GLU A 93 -1.05 -13.07 -11.39
N GLN A 94 -0.96 -14.03 -10.47
CA GLN A 94 -0.53 -13.86 -9.10
C GLN A 94 0.86 -13.22 -9.10
N ILE A 95 0.91 -11.88 -9.20
CA ILE A 95 2.17 -11.16 -9.38
C ILE A 95 3.09 -11.43 -8.18
N ASN A 96 4.22 -12.07 -8.54
CA ASN A 96 5.40 -12.40 -7.76
C ASN A 96 5.19 -13.22 -6.48
N LEU A 97 4.83 -14.49 -6.66
CA LEU A 97 5.18 -15.54 -5.71
C LEU A 97 6.70 -15.80 -5.72
N GLY A 98 7.41 -15.19 -4.77
CA GLY A 98 8.35 -16.01 -3.99
C GLY A 98 7.50 -17.06 -3.27
N VAL A 99 7.28 -18.21 -3.91
CA VAL A 99 6.26 -19.22 -3.55
C VAL A 99 6.28 -19.48 -2.05
N ILE A 100 5.31 -18.90 -1.32
CA ILE A 100 5.12 -19.18 0.10
C ILE A 100 4.89 -20.69 0.20
N PRO A 101 5.71 -21.44 0.98
CA PRO A 101 5.55 -22.89 1.08
C PRO A 101 4.11 -23.27 1.46
N LYS A 102 3.56 -24.34 0.87
CA LYS A 102 2.17 -24.78 1.12
C LYS A 102 1.85 -24.90 2.61
N SER A 103 2.78 -25.42 3.40
CA SER A 103 2.66 -25.54 4.87
C SER A 103 2.54 -24.18 5.57
N LYS A 104 3.31 -23.18 5.12
CA LYS A 104 3.24 -21.80 5.61
C LYS A 104 1.95 -21.12 5.17
N MET A 105 1.52 -21.31 3.92
CA MET A 105 0.26 -20.79 3.42
C MET A 105 -0.94 -21.34 4.22
N HIS A 106 -0.95 -22.64 4.50
CA HIS A 106 -1.98 -23.27 5.31
C HIS A 106 -2.08 -22.65 6.71
N LYS A 107 -0.94 -22.45 7.40
CA LYS A 107 -0.91 -21.77 8.70
C LYS A 107 -1.44 -20.34 8.61
N LEU A 108 -1.05 -19.58 7.58
CA LEU A 108 -1.54 -18.22 7.36
C LEU A 108 -3.04 -18.19 7.08
N ASN A 109 -3.58 -19.18 6.36
CA ASN A 109 -5.01 -19.28 6.11
C ASN A 109 -5.79 -19.61 7.39
N ILE A 110 -5.30 -20.53 8.22
CA ILE A 110 -5.91 -20.80 9.54
C ILE A 110 -5.94 -19.53 10.40
N GLN A 111 -4.82 -18.80 10.48
CA GLN A 111 -4.73 -17.55 11.23
C GLN A 111 -5.72 -16.52 10.68
N PHE A 112 -5.78 -16.36 9.35
CA PHE A 112 -6.72 -15.47 8.71
C PHE A 112 -8.17 -15.84 9.04
N ILE A 113 -8.57 -17.10 8.95
CA ILE A 113 -9.94 -17.55 9.26
C ILE A 113 -10.31 -17.18 10.70
N GLN A 114 -9.41 -17.45 11.65
CA GLN A 114 -9.62 -17.13 13.05
C GLN A 114 -9.75 -15.63 13.30
N GLU A 115 -8.86 -14.82 12.71
CA GLU A 115 -8.95 -13.35 12.79
C GLU A 115 -10.22 -12.84 12.12
N ALA A 116 -10.60 -13.37 10.95
CA ALA A 116 -11.80 -12.94 10.23
C ALA A 116 -13.07 -13.20 11.04
N TYR A 117 -13.25 -14.39 11.60
CA TYR A 117 -14.41 -14.68 12.46
C TYR A 117 -14.46 -13.75 13.67
N LYS A 118 -13.31 -13.55 14.32
CA LYS A 118 -13.22 -12.67 15.48
C LYS A 118 -13.54 -11.23 15.12
N GLU A 119 -12.89 -10.67 14.11
CA GLU A 119 -13.01 -9.25 13.80
C GLU A 119 -14.31 -8.93 13.08
N VAL A 120 -14.81 -9.80 12.20
CA VAL A 120 -16.04 -9.56 11.43
C VAL A 120 -17.28 -9.80 12.30
N ARG A 121 -17.33 -10.94 13.02
CA ARG A 121 -18.52 -11.37 13.77
C ARG A 121 -18.42 -11.22 15.29
N GLY A 122 -17.23 -11.02 15.84
CA GLY A 122 -17.05 -10.99 17.29
C GLY A 122 -17.05 -12.37 17.96
N ILE A 123 -16.90 -13.46 17.19
CA ILE A 123 -16.98 -14.83 17.71
C ILE A 123 -15.71 -15.62 17.39
N LYS A 124 -15.45 -16.66 18.19
CA LYS A 124 -14.42 -17.66 17.88
C LYS A 124 -14.95 -18.60 16.80
N VAL A 125 -14.13 -18.90 15.80
CA VAL A 125 -14.46 -19.89 14.77
C VAL A 125 -14.59 -21.29 15.38
N GLY A 126 -15.65 -22.01 15.03
CA GLY A 126 -15.83 -23.41 15.42
C GLY A 126 -14.96 -24.36 14.58
N ASN A 127 -14.67 -25.56 15.10
CA ASN A 127 -13.81 -26.53 14.41
C ASN A 127 -14.33 -26.93 13.03
N SER A 128 -15.65 -27.06 12.88
CA SER A 128 -16.31 -27.40 11.60
C SER A 128 -16.05 -26.31 10.55
N ASP A 129 -16.33 -25.05 10.90
CA ASP A 129 -16.11 -23.90 10.03
C ASP A 129 -14.63 -23.71 9.70
N LEU A 130 -13.73 -23.89 10.68
CA LEU A 130 -12.30 -23.77 10.46
C LEU A 130 -11.81 -24.80 9.43
N LYS A 131 -12.25 -26.06 9.55
CA LYS A 131 -11.91 -27.12 8.60
C LYS A 131 -12.48 -26.83 7.22
N LYS A 132 -13.76 -26.44 7.14
CA LYS A 132 -14.45 -26.09 5.90
C LYS A 132 -13.71 -24.98 5.15
N TRP A 133 -13.46 -23.86 5.82
CA TRP A 133 -12.82 -22.71 5.20
C TRP A 133 -11.34 -22.94 4.89
N SER A 134 -10.64 -23.69 5.74
CA SER A 134 -9.26 -24.08 5.46
C SER A 134 -9.16 -24.92 4.19
N ASN A 135 -10.08 -25.86 4.00
CA ASN A 135 -10.14 -26.67 2.78
C ASN A 135 -10.48 -25.83 1.56
N ALA A 136 -11.50 -24.96 1.66
CA ALA A 136 -11.90 -24.07 0.57
C ALA A 136 -10.74 -23.17 0.11
N LEU A 137 -10.02 -22.53 1.05
CA LEU A 137 -8.84 -21.71 0.73
C LEU A 137 -7.68 -22.57 0.17
N GLY A 138 -7.55 -23.82 0.60
CA GLY A 138 -6.56 -24.76 0.06
C GLY A 138 -6.85 -25.21 -1.38
N GLN A 139 -8.11 -25.14 -1.80
CA GLN A 139 -8.60 -25.51 -3.14
C GLN A 139 -8.71 -24.31 -4.11
N GLY A 140 -8.18 -23.14 -3.72
CA GLY A 140 -8.21 -21.94 -4.57
C GLY A 140 -9.30 -20.93 -4.23
N GLY A 141 -10.09 -21.15 -3.17
CA GLY A 141 -10.98 -20.14 -2.62
C GLY A 141 -10.22 -18.88 -2.19
N THR A 142 -10.87 -17.72 -2.30
CA THR A 142 -10.26 -16.43 -1.97
C THR A 142 -10.56 -16.00 -0.53
N ARG A 143 -9.65 -15.20 0.05
CA ARG A 143 -9.85 -14.63 1.39
C ARG A 143 -11.01 -13.63 1.42
N GLU A 144 -11.18 -12.88 0.33
CA GLU A 144 -12.36 -12.05 0.12
C GLU A 144 -13.63 -12.90 0.01
N GLY A 145 -13.62 -14.01 -0.73
CA GLY A 145 -14.78 -14.90 -0.85
C GLY A 145 -15.24 -15.44 0.50
N LEU A 146 -14.31 -15.82 1.38
CA LEU A 146 -14.62 -16.17 2.76
C LEU A 146 -15.30 -15.02 3.50
N TYR A 147 -14.75 -13.81 3.40
CA TYR A 147 -15.33 -12.64 4.03
C TYR A 147 -16.75 -12.34 3.54
N ARG A 148 -16.98 -12.34 2.23
CA ARG A 148 -18.30 -12.13 1.62
C ARG A 148 -19.29 -13.17 2.15
N ALA A 149 -18.87 -14.43 2.22
CA ALA A 149 -19.69 -15.47 2.84
C ALA A 149 -19.98 -15.20 4.34
N LEU A 150 -19.07 -14.55 5.07
CA LEU A 150 -19.31 -14.18 6.46
C LEU A 150 -20.31 -13.04 6.63
N VAL A 151 -20.34 -12.05 5.72
CA VAL A 151 -21.19 -10.85 5.85
C VAL A 151 -22.52 -10.94 5.12
N LEU A 152 -22.64 -11.87 4.17
CA LEU A 152 -23.87 -12.10 3.39
C LEU A 152 -24.75 -13.21 3.97
N ASP A 153 -24.32 -13.91 5.04
CA ASP A 153 -25.14 -14.97 5.63
C ASP A 153 -26.25 -14.43 6.54
N SER A 154 -27.19 -15.31 6.88
CA SER A 154 -28.33 -14.99 7.74
C SER A 154 -27.92 -14.61 9.17
N ASN A 155 -26.76 -15.05 9.66
CA ASN A 155 -26.28 -14.69 10.99
C ASN A 155 -25.80 -13.24 11.03
N TYR A 156 -25.06 -12.80 10.02
CA TYR A 156 -24.62 -11.40 9.92
C TYR A 156 -25.80 -10.48 9.68
N TYR A 157 -26.76 -10.88 8.85
CA TYR A 157 -28.01 -10.13 8.66
C TYR A 157 -28.76 -9.88 9.98
N LYS A 158 -28.78 -10.87 10.89
CA LYS A 158 -29.34 -10.68 12.24
C LYS A 158 -28.57 -9.66 13.07
N LEU A 159 -27.25 -9.53 12.88
CA LEU A 159 -26.42 -8.53 13.57
C LEU A 159 -26.70 -7.12 13.05
N GLU A 160 -26.90 -6.97 11.73
CA GLU A 160 -27.26 -5.69 11.11
C GLU A 160 -28.64 -5.18 11.56
N LYS A 161 -29.56 -6.09 11.91
CA LYS A 161 -30.88 -5.74 12.44
C LYS A 161 -30.90 -5.34 13.91
N ARG A 162 -29.82 -5.56 14.66
CA ARG A 162 -29.77 -5.15 16.07
C ARG A 162 -29.70 -3.63 16.16
N ASN A 163 -30.20 -3.07 17.26
CA ASN A 163 -29.98 -1.65 17.54
C ASN A 163 -28.63 -1.47 18.25
N ILE A 164 -27.54 -1.50 17.49
CA ILE A 164 -26.19 -1.24 18.00
C ILE A 164 -25.72 0.07 17.34
N PRO A 165 -25.89 1.21 18.03
CA PRO A 165 -25.52 2.51 17.49
C PRO A 165 -24.01 2.66 17.39
N LEU A 166 -23.58 3.63 16.59
CA LEU A 166 -22.19 4.04 16.50
C LEU A 166 -21.82 4.97 17.65
N THR A 167 -20.60 4.84 18.17
CA THR A 167 -19.98 5.84 19.04
C THR A 167 -19.49 7.05 18.23
N ASP A 168 -19.33 8.21 18.88
CA ASP A 168 -18.75 9.40 18.23
C ASP A 168 -17.39 9.13 17.59
N SER A 169 -16.53 8.37 18.28
CA SER A 169 -15.22 7.97 17.74
C SER A 169 -15.32 7.14 16.46
N THR A 170 -16.35 6.30 16.35
CA THR A 170 -16.60 5.49 15.16
C THR A 170 -17.17 6.34 14.02
N ILE A 171 -18.08 7.28 14.33
CA ILE A 171 -18.64 8.24 13.38
C ILE A 171 -17.54 9.15 12.80
N ASP A 172 -16.68 9.69 13.65
CA ASP A 172 -15.57 10.56 13.24
C ASP A 172 -14.58 9.79 12.35
N PHE A 173 -14.27 8.55 12.72
CA PHE A 173 -13.46 7.67 11.88
C PHE A 173 -14.11 7.39 10.54
N ALA A 174 -15.40 7.03 10.51
CA ALA A 174 -16.13 6.73 9.27
C ALA A 174 -16.15 7.94 8.33
N SER A 175 -16.47 9.12 8.87
CA SER A 175 -16.50 10.39 8.11
C SER A 175 -15.12 10.70 7.51
N TYR A 176 -14.07 10.61 8.34
CA TYR A 176 -12.70 10.78 7.90
C TYR A 176 -12.30 9.78 6.81
N TYR A 177 -12.62 8.50 7.03
CA TYR A 177 -12.20 7.41 6.17
C TYR A 177 -12.87 7.50 4.80
N SER A 178 -14.19 7.70 4.76
CA SER A 178 -14.94 7.88 3.52
C SER A 178 -14.42 9.07 2.72
N LYS A 179 -14.23 10.22 3.37
CA LYS A 179 -13.73 11.42 2.69
C LYS A 179 -12.35 11.19 2.06
N LYS A 180 -11.44 10.58 2.80
CA LYS A 180 -10.04 10.41 2.36
C LYS A 180 -9.86 9.27 1.37
N TYR A 181 -10.49 8.12 1.60
CA TYR A 181 -10.20 6.89 0.87
C TYR A 181 -11.26 6.50 -0.16
N MET A 182 -12.49 7.02 -0.02
CA MET A 182 -13.62 6.70 -0.91
C MET A 182 -14.11 7.89 -1.73
N GLY A 183 -13.65 9.10 -1.41
CA GLY A 183 -13.95 10.31 -2.19
C GLY A 183 -15.36 10.83 -1.96
N ASN A 184 -16.05 10.33 -0.93
CA ASN A 184 -17.37 10.78 -0.52
C ASN A 184 -17.39 11.16 0.95
N GLU A 185 -18.16 12.18 1.29
CA GLU A 185 -18.38 12.59 2.67
C GLU A 185 -19.68 11.99 3.16
N LEU A 186 -19.62 11.20 4.24
CA LEU A 186 -20.81 10.67 4.89
C LEU A 186 -21.32 11.70 5.88
N ALA A 187 -22.57 12.14 5.70
CA ALA A 187 -23.23 13.02 6.65
C ALA A 187 -23.33 12.34 8.02
N ARG A 188 -23.08 13.10 9.09
CA ARG A 188 -23.10 12.59 10.46
C ARG A 188 -24.47 12.01 10.81
N GLU A 189 -25.54 12.68 10.39
CA GLU A 189 -26.92 12.28 10.62
C GLU A 189 -27.22 10.92 9.98
N THR A 190 -26.57 10.60 8.85
CA THR A 190 -26.68 9.28 8.22
C THR A 190 -25.96 8.24 9.07
N LEU A 191 -24.76 8.55 9.56
CA LEU A 191 -23.96 7.65 10.39
C LEU A 191 -24.65 7.33 11.73
N GLU A 192 -25.32 8.32 12.34
CA GLU A 192 -26.07 8.13 13.59
C GLU A 192 -27.27 7.18 13.44
N ARG A 193 -27.77 6.98 12.21
CA ARG A 193 -28.94 6.13 11.93
C ARG A 193 -28.58 4.71 11.51
N ILE A 194 -27.31 4.42 11.21
CA ILE A 194 -26.92 3.09 10.73
C ILE A 194 -26.41 2.20 11.87
N ASN A 195 -26.52 0.90 11.63
CA ASN A 195 -26.02 -0.13 12.53
C ASN A 195 -24.50 -0.29 12.41
N PHE A 196 -23.85 -0.59 13.54
CA PHE A 196 -22.42 -0.89 13.65
C PHE A 196 -21.89 -1.95 12.65
N TYR A 197 -22.58 -3.09 12.51
CA TYR A 197 -22.20 -4.14 11.56
C TYR A 197 -22.44 -3.71 10.11
N TYR A 198 -23.49 -2.93 9.84
CA TYR A 198 -23.71 -2.35 8.52
C TYR A 198 -22.52 -1.46 8.10
N LEU A 199 -22.07 -0.56 8.99
CA LEU A 199 -20.89 0.28 8.74
C LEU A 199 -19.65 -0.57 8.44
N LYS A 200 -19.39 -1.62 9.23
CA LYS A 200 -18.24 -2.52 9.02
C LYS A 200 -18.26 -3.15 7.64
N ARG A 201 -19.42 -3.65 7.20
CA ARG A 201 -19.59 -4.22 5.87
C ARG A 201 -19.36 -3.16 4.79
N GLU A 202 -20.09 -2.05 4.87
CA GLU A 202 -20.06 -0.99 3.85
C GLU A 202 -18.63 -0.45 3.66
N LEU A 203 -17.93 -0.09 4.74
CA LEU A 203 -16.59 0.46 4.63
C LEU A 203 -15.59 -0.55 4.05
N THR A 204 -15.71 -1.82 4.44
CA THR A 204 -14.82 -2.87 3.95
C THR A 204 -15.10 -3.20 2.48
N ASP A 205 -16.36 -3.39 2.11
CA ASP A 205 -16.79 -3.72 0.75
C ASP A 205 -16.36 -2.64 -0.23
N LYS A 206 -16.61 -1.38 0.09
CA LYS A 206 -16.17 -0.24 -0.73
C LYS A 206 -14.66 -0.14 -0.85
N SER A 207 -13.92 -0.43 0.22
CA SER A 207 -12.45 -0.45 0.16
C SER A 207 -11.96 -1.56 -0.79
N LEU A 208 -12.58 -2.74 -0.76
CA LEU A 208 -12.22 -3.84 -1.66
C LEU A 208 -12.58 -3.51 -3.12
N GLU A 209 -13.74 -2.89 -3.37
CA GLU A 209 -14.13 -2.38 -4.70
C GLU A 209 -13.11 -1.38 -5.25
N ILE A 210 -12.61 -0.46 -4.41
CA ILE A 210 -11.56 0.49 -4.81
C ILE A 210 -10.26 -0.24 -5.15
N ILE A 211 -9.85 -1.23 -4.36
CA ILE A 211 -8.66 -2.03 -4.70
C ILE A 211 -8.84 -2.76 -6.03
N ASP A 212 -10.03 -3.29 -6.31
CA ASP A 212 -10.31 -3.93 -7.60
C ASP A 212 -10.26 -2.95 -8.76
N ALA A 213 -10.82 -1.75 -8.60
CA ALA A 213 -10.76 -0.72 -9.62
C ALA A 213 -9.32 -0.22 -9.88
N LEU A 214 -8.50 -0.11 -8.83
CA LEU A 214 -7.08 0.23 -8.94
C LEU A 214 -6.21 -0.90 -9.49
N SER A 215 -6.73 -2.13 -9.56
CA SER A 215 -5.93 -3.31 -9.93
C SER A 215 -5.37 -3.29 -11.36
N MET A 216 -5.91 -2.44 -12.24
CA MET A 216 -5.35 -2.14 -13.55
C MET A 216 -3.91 -1.59 -13.45
N ASN A 217 -3.56 -0.96 -12.32
CA ASN A 217 -2.22 -0.49 -11.99
C ASN A 217 -1.84 -0.92 -10.57
N LEU A 218 -1.16 -2.06 -10.43
CA LEU A 218 -0.79 -2.57 -9.11
C LEU A 218 0.06 -1.62 -8.28
N ASP A 219 0.86 -0.74 -8.90
CA ASP A 219 1.61 0.26 -8.17
C ASP A 219 0.68 1.24 -7.41
N GLU A 220 -0.50 1.52 -7.94
CA GLU A 220 -1.53 2.32 -7.25
C GLU A 220 -2.16 1.56 -6.10
N VAL A 221 -2.41 0.24 -6.27
CA VAL A 221 -2.87 -0.63 -5.18
C VAL A 221 -1.87 -0.64 -4.01
N TYR A 222 -0.57 -0.73 -4.32
CA TYR A 222 0.48 -0.74 -3.31
C TYR A 222 0.63 0.61 -2.62
N ASP A 223 0.54 1.72 -3.36
CA ASP A 223 0.57 3.07 -2.82
C ASP A 223 -0.64 3.33 -1.91
N TRP A 224 -1.84 2.95 -2.36
CA TRP A 224 -3.08 3.06 -1.59
C TRP A 224 -2.95 2.30 -0.28
N TYR A 225 -2.55 1.03 -0.32
CA TYR A 225 -2.37 0.22 0.89
C TYR A 225 -1.33 0.82 1.81
N ALA A 226 -0.19 1.29 1.28
CA ALA A 226 0.88 1.84 2.11
C ALA A 226 0.39 3.05 2.91
N ILE A 227 -0.33 3.96 2.26
CA ILE A 227 -0.88 5.17 2.88
C ILE A 227 -1.97 4.81 3.89
N PHE A 228 -2.92 3.96 3.51
CA PHE A 228 -3.93 3.40 4.40
C PHE A 228 -3.29 2.80 5.67
N SER A 229 -2.30 1.94 5.47
CA SER A 229 -1.64 1.19 6.53
C SER A 229 -0.89 2.10 7.50
N VAL A 230 -0.11 3.06 6.99
CA VAL A 230 0.64 4.03 7.82
C VAL A 230 -0.28 4.99 8.55
N ASP A 231 -1.33 5.47 7.90
CA ASP A 231 -2.28 6.39 8.49
C ASP A 231 -2.97 5.76 9.70
N LEU A 232 -3.46 4.53 9.54
CA LEU A 232 -4.04 3.78 10.66
C LEU A 232 -3.02 3.46 11.76
N ALA A 233 -1.78 3.13 11.40
CA ALA A 233 -0.71 2.88 12.38
C ALA A 233 -0.32 4.14 13.17
N THR A 234 -0.45 5.31 12.54
CA THR A 234 -0.09 6.60 13.13
C THR A 234 -1.20 7.14 14.02
N LYS A 235 -2.45 7.14 13.53
CA LYS A 235 -3.62 7.62 14.26
C LYS A 235 -4.03 6.70 15.41
N TYR A 236 -3.88 5.39 15.24
CA TYR A 236 -4.37 4.39 16.19
C TYR A 236 -3.27 3.40 16.64
N PRO A 237 -2.15 3.86 17.22
CA PRO A 237 -0.97 3.02 17.46
C PRO A 237 -1.20 1.89 18.49
N ARG A 238 -2.16 2.06 19.42
CA ARG A 238 -2.44 1.10 20.51
C ARG A 238 -3.15 -0.18 20.03
N ILE A 239 -3.77 -0.15 18.84
CA ILE A 239 -4.58 -1.25 18.30
C ILE A 239 -3.71 -2.36 17.71
N TRP A 240 -2.64 -1.95 17.05
CA TRP A 240 -1.79 -2.84 16.28
C TRP A 240 -0.82 -3.53 17.23
N LYS A 241 -0.83 -4.86 17.29
CA LYS A 241 0.12 -5.64 18.10
C LYS A 241 1.31 -6.13 17.28
N PHE A 242 1.06 -6.56 16.04
CA PHE A 242 2.06 -7.13 15.15
C PHE A 242 3.00 -6.06 14.56
N LYS A 243 4.28 -6.42 14.41
CA LYS A 243 5.34 -5.52 13.89
C LYS A 243 4.97 -4.89 12.55
N ILE A 244 4.36 -5.67 11.64
CA ILE A 244 3.94 -5.19 10.32
C ILE A 244 2.85 -4.14 10.45
N ARG A 245 1.78 -4.41 11.20
CA ARG A 245 0.64 -3.48 11.34
C ARG A 245 0.99 -2.21 12.13
N LYS A 246 2.00 -2.26 13.00
CA LYS A 246 2.53 -1.11 13.77
C LYS A 246 3.45 -0.18 12.98
N ASN A 247 4.03 -0.65 11.87
CA ASN A 247 5.09 0.07 11.19
C ASN A 247 4.53 1.33 10.49
N LYS A 248 5.13 2.49 10.76
CA LYS A 248 4.73 3.81 10.25
C LYS A 248 5.53 4.28 9.02
N SER A 249 6.44 3.46 8.49
CA SER A 249 7.16 3.76 7.24
C SER A 249 6.31 3.38 6.04
N ILE A 250 6.04 4.36 5.18
CA ILE A 250 5.28 4.20 3.95
C ILE A 250 6.01 3.29 2.96
N GLU A 251 7.34 3.40 2.87
CA GLU A 251 8.19 2.55 2.04
C GLU A 251 8.17 1.10 2.52
N PHE A 252 8.19 0.89 3.84
CA PHE A 252 8.07 -0.45 4.41
C PHE A 252 6.72 -1.08 4.05
N GLN A 253 5.61 -0.36 4.26
CA GLN A 253 4.27 -0.89 3.98
C GLN A 253 4.09 -1.18 2.49
N ARG A 254 4.58 -0.29 1.63
CA ARG A 254 4.57 -0.49 0.18
C ARG A 254 5.39 -1.70 -0.26
N ARG A 255 6.61 -1.85 0.29
CA ARG A 255 7.47 -3.01 0.00
C ARG A 255 6.83 -4.31 0.47
N TRP A 256 6.19 -4.29 1.64
CA TRP A 256 5.44 -5.44 2.15
C TRP A 256 4.28 -5.78 1.21
N ALA A 257 3.51 -4.78 0.76
CA ALA A 257 2.40 -4.96 -0.17
C ALA A 257 2.83 -5.61 -1.49
N LYS A 258 3.97 -5.18 -2.03
CA LYS A 258 4.59 -5.79 -3.23
C LYS A 258 5.05 -7.22 -3.04
N GLY A 259 5.32 -7.63 -1.80
CA GLY A 259 5.88 -8.94 -1.47
C GLY A 259 4.83 -9.99 -1.12
N VAL A 260 3.53 -9.67 -1.23
CA VAL A 260 2.45 -10.60 -0.87
C VAL A 260 1.40 -10.70 -1.99
N PRO A 261 0.73 -11.86 -2.13
CA PRO A 261 -0.39 -11.98 -3.06
C PRO A 261 -1.49 -10.96 -2.76
N ILE A 262 -2.18 -10.48 -3.80
CA ILE A 262 -3.25 -9.49 -3.68
C ILE A 262 -4.35 -9.91 -2.68
N GLN A 263 -4.66 -11.20 -2.60
CA GLN A 263 -5.61 -11.74 -1.63
C GLN A 263 -5.15 -11.57 -0.18
N MET A 264 -3.84 -11.60 0.09
CA MET A 264 -3.30 -11.29 1.42
C MET A 264 -3.41 -9.79 1.72
N LEU A 265 -3.12 -8.94 0.74
CA LEU A 265 -3.28 -7.48 0.86
C LEU A 265 -4.73 -7.12 1.20
N LYS A 266 -5.70 -7.61 0.42
CA LYS A 266 -7.14 -7.44 0.65
C LYS A 266 -7.56 -7.94 2.04
N SER A 267 -7.05 -9.10 2.46
CA SER A 267 -7.33 -9.62 3.80
C SER A 267 -6.80 -8.71 4.92
N GLU A 268 -5.65 -8.07 4.74
CA GLU A 268 -5.13 -7.13 5.73
C GLU A 268 -5.96 -5.83 5.79
N ILE A 269 -6.44 -5.33 4.66
CA ILE A 269 -7.34 -4.15 4.62
C ILE A 269 -8.60 -4.43 5.45
N LEU A 270 -9.25 -5.55 5.14
CA LEU A 270 -10.43 -6.01 5.85
C LEU A 270 -10.19 -6.19 7.35
N LEU A 271 -9.12 -6.88 7.74
CA LEU A 271 -8.84 -7.15 9.15
C LEU A 271 -8.54 -5.85 9.91
N LYS A 272 -7.83 -4.90 9.28
CA LYS A 272 -7.55 -3.60 9.88
C LYS A 272 -8.82 -2.79 10.08
N LEU A 273 -9.68 -2.69 9.07
CA LEU A 273 -10.94 -1.96 9.17
C LEU A 273 -11.83 -2.53 10.26
N ASN A 274 -12.09 -3.85 10.20
CA ASN A 274 -12.98 -4.50 11.16
C ASN A 274 -12.43 -4.39 12.59
N ARG A 275 -11.13 -4.60 12.79
CA ARG A 275 -10.51 -4.47 14.12
C ARG A 275 -10.56 -3.05 14.67
N LEU A 276 -10.27 -2.05 13.83
CA LEU A 276 -10.29 -0.66 14.23
C LEU A 276 -11.72 -0.25 14.62
N ILE A 277 -12.70 -0.55 13.77
CA ILE A 277 -14.10 -0.22 14.04
C ILE A 277 -14.60 -0.92 15.31
N ASN A 278 -14.25 -2.19 15.51
CA ASN A 278 -14.55 -2.90 16.77
C ASN A 278 -14.05 -2.15 17.99
N LEU A 279 -12.82 -1.63 17.96
CA LEU A 279 -12.25 -0.93 19.10
C LEU A 279 -12.87 0.45 19.32
N LEU A 280 -13.12 1.20 18.24
CA LEU A 280 -13.71 2.54 18.35
C LEU A 280 -15.15 2.49 18.86
N ASN A 281 -15.85 1.37 18.64
CA ASN A 281 -17.23 1.14 19.06
C ASN A 281 -17.36 0.22 20.28
N SER A 282 -16.27 0.03 21.03
CA SER A 282 -16.24 -0.70 22.31
C SER A 282 -16.50 0.22 23.50
#